data_AF-A0A4D8PV77-F1
#
_entry.id   AF-A0A4D8PV77-F1
#
_cell.length_a   1.000
_cell.length_b   1.000
_cell.length_c   1.000
_cell.angle_alpha   90.00
_cell.angle_beta   90.00
_cell.angle_gamma   90.00
#
_symmetry.space_group_name_H-M   'P 1'
#
loop_
_entity.id
_entity.type
_entity.pdbx_description
1 polymer ?
#
loop_
_entity_poly.entity_id
_entity_poly.type
_entity_poly.pdbx_seq_one_letter_code
_entity_poly.pdbx_strand_id
1 'polypeptide(L)'
;MLREAFEYLTTPCPPLARRYGYLAEAVALGARHRRQRQAWAPHVDACRRFVQEAAERAPRGGRALVAGSGLLIEVPLPLLAERFGEVVLVDMVHTHTARLQARRHPNVRLLTLDVTGALAPLDAALSDGSPLPLPSPPDLPGERFAFALSCNLLSQLPLLPLDAIDRKAPNTPEAERDRFARTLALAHRSWLSRIAEQATLFTDTESLWMESGAVQERETSLWGLDLPSPDRAWDWDIAPAPEEDRRRSLRHRVGAWFNLAAPVGT
;
A
#
# COMPACT_ATOMS: atom_id res chain seq x y z
N MET A 1 -6.36 1.52 -23.50
CA MET A 1 -6.79 0.13 -23.73
C MET A 1 -5.66 -0.78 -24.18
N LEU A 2 -4.91 -0.49 -25.26
CA LEU A 2 -3.85 -1.39 -25.75
C LEU A 2 -2.65 -1.53 -24.80
N ARG A 3 -2.19 -0.41 -24.22
CA ARG A 3 -1.07 -0.42 -23.25
C ARG A 3 -1.45 -1.19 -21.98
N GLU A 4 -2.66 -0.97 -21.48
CA GLU A 4 -3.20 -1.64 -20.30
C GLU A 4 -3.37 -3.15 -20.55
N ALA A 5 -3.89 -3.53 -21.73
CA ALA A 5 -3.98 -4.93 -22.12
C ALA A 5 -2.59 -5.58 -22.22
N PHE A 6 -1.62 -4.91 -22.83
CA PHE A 6 -0.24 -5.40 -22.88
C PHE A 6 0.35 -5.58 -21.48
N GLU A 7 0.20 -4.59 -20.60
CA GLU A 7 0.70 -4.67 -19.22
C GLU A 7 0.04 -5.82 -18.46
N TYR A 8 -1.28 -5.99 -18.57
CA TYR A 8 -2.03 -7.06 -17.92
C TYR A 8 -1.63 -8.46 -18.42
N LEU A 9 -1.40 -8.61 -19.72
CA LEU A 9 -1.06 -9.89 -20.33
C LEU A 9 0.40 -10.30 -20.07
N THR A 10 1.31 -9.32 -20.01
CA THR A 10 2.75 -9.61 -19.99
C THR A 10 3.40 -9.44 -18.62
N THR A 11 2.77 -8.76 -17.66
CA THR A 11 3.34 -8.58 -16.32
C THR A 11 3.39 -9.91 -15.58
N PRO A 12 4.59 -10.37 -15.15
CA PRO A 12 4.70 -11.54 -14.28
C PRO A 12 3.95 -11.30 -12.98
N CYS A 13 3.02 -12.17 -12.65
CA CYS A 13 2.18 -12.05 -11.46
C CYS A 13 1.89 -13.46 -10.91
N PRO A 14 2.06 -13.68 -9.58
CA PRO A 14 1.66 -14.93 -8.97
C PRO A 14 0.19 -15.28 -9.28
N PRO A 15 -0.17 -16.55 -9.54
CA PRO A 15 -1.52 -16.92 -9.94
C PRO A 15 -2.60 -16.45 -8.97
N LEU A 16 -2.33 -16.56 -7.66
CA LEU A 16 -3.27 -16.15 -6.63
C LEU A 16 -3.49 -14.63 -6.64
N ALA A 17 -2.42 -13.84 -6.72
CA ALA A 17 -2.50 -12.38 -6.83
C ALA A 17 -3.28 -11.94 -8.08
N ARG A 18 -3.08 -12.64 -9.21
CA ARG A 18 -3.85 -12.38 -10.44
C ARG A 18 -5.34 -12.67 -10.26
N ARG A 19 -5.69 -13.80 -9.64
CA ARG A 19 -7.08 -14.21 -9.41
C ARG A 19 -7.84 -13.26 -8.48
N TYR A 20 -7.15 -12.68 -7.50
CA TYR A 20 -7.72 -11.72 -6.56
C TYR A 20 -7.72 -10.27 -7.06
N GLY A 21 -7.24 -10.01 -8.28
CA GLY A 21 -7.36 -8.68 -8.89
C GLY A 21 -6.18 -7.74 -8.66
N TYR A 22 -5.14 -8.12 -7.90
CA TYR A 22 -3.99 -7.25 -7.61
C TYR A 22 -3.30 -6.72 -8.88
N LEU A 23 -3.19 -7.55 -9.93
CA LEU A 23 -2.64 -7.08 -11.21
C LEU A 23 -3.57 -6.12 -11.94
N ALA A 24 -4.89 -6.35 -11.88
CA ALA A 24 -5.85 -5.45 -12.50
C ALA A 24 -5.79 -4.07 -11.84
N GLU A 25 -5.74 -4.03 -10.50
CA GLU A 25 -5.57 -2.81 -9.71
C GLU A 25 -4.27 -2.08 -10.06
N ALA A 26 -3.13 -2.78 -10.11
CA ALA A 26 -1.85 -2.17 -10.48
C ALA A 26 -1.88 -1.54 -11.89
N VAL A 27 -2.52 -2.20 -12.86
CA VAL A 27 -2.68 -1.68 -14.23
C VAL A 27 -3.64 -0.48 -14.25
N ALA A 28 -4.76 -0.55 -13.53
CA ALA A 28 -5.75 0.52 -13.42
C ALA A 28 -5.16 1.77 -12.77
N LEU A 29 -4.44 1.61 -11.65
CA LEU A 29 -3.72 2.68 -10.95
C LEU A 29 -2.73 3.37 -11.89
N GLY A 30 -1.96 2.59 -12.67
CA GLY A 30 -1.01 3.14 -13.63
C GLY A 30 -1.70 3.90 -14.76
N ALA A 31 -2.87 3.44 -15.21
CA ALA A 31 -3.66 4.14 -16.21
C ALA A 31 -4.25 5.46 -15.66
N ARG A 32 -4.78 5.43 -14.43
CA ARG A 32 -5.30 6.61 -13.73
C ARG A 32 -4.20 7.64 -13.51
N HIS A 33 -3.03 7.24 -13.00
CA HIS A 33 -1.89 8.13 -12.84
C HIS A 33 -1.49 8.83 -14.15
N ARG A 34 -1.49 8.12 -15.28
CA ARG A 34 -1.16 8.74 -16.58
C ARG A 34 -2.14 9.83 -16.98
N ARG A 35 -3.45 9.62 -16.76
CA ARG A 35 -4.49 10.61 -17.06
C ARG A 35 -4.47 11.77 -16.08
N GLN A 36 -4.28 11.47 -14.80
CA GLN A 36 -4.36 12.40 -13.68
C GLN A 36 -3.00 12.93 -13.21
N ARG A 37 -1.96 12.84 -14.06
CA ARG A 37 -0.58 13.17 -13.68
C ARG A 37 -0.44 14.58 -13.09
N GLN A 38 -1.17 15.56 -13.64
CA GLN A 38 -1.15 16.93 -13.13
C GLN A 38 -1.82 17.04 -11.76
N ALA A 39 -2.99 16.43 -11.60
CA ALA A 39 -3.73 16.42 -10.34
C ALA A 39 -2.97 15.67 -9.22
N TRP A 40 -2.23 14.62 -9.58
CA TRP A 40 -1.45 13.83 -8.63
C TRP A 40 -0.10 14.46 -8.28
N ALA A 41 0.42 15.42 -9.06
CA ALA A 41 1.76 15.96 -8.85
C ALA A 41 1.99 16.50 -7.42
N PRO A 42 1.06 17.28 -6.80
CA PRO A 42 1.23 17.75 -5.42
C PRO A 42 1.33 16.60 -4.41
N HIS A 43 0.53 15.54 -4.60
CA HIS A 43 0.56 14.36 -3.76
C HIS A 43 1.87 13.58 -3.93
N VAL A 44 2.34 13.37 -5.17
CA VAL A 44 3.61 12.68 -5.44
C VAL A 44 4.79 13.44 -4.84
N ASP A 45 4.80 14.77 -4.95
CA ASP A 45 5.82 15.63 -4.36
C ASP A 45 5.78 15.62 -2.83
N ALA A 46 4.59 15.57 -2.23
CA ALA A 46 4.43 15.42 -0.78
C ALA A 46 4.97 14.05 -0.30
N CYS A 47 4.60 12.96 -0.97
CA CYS A 47 5.10 11.62 -0.64
C CYS A 47 6.63 11.56 -0.74
N ARG A 48 7.22 12.04 -1.83
CA ARG A 48 8.67 11.99 -2.04
C ARG A 48 9.45 12.80 -1.01
N ARG A 49 8.96 14.01 -0.67
CA ARG A 49 9.54 14.84 0.40
C ARG A 49 9.46 14.14 1.75
N PHE A 50 8.30 13.57 2.08
CA PHE A 50 8.13 12.81 3.31
C PHE A 50 9.08 11.61 3.38
N VAL A 51 9.19 10.81 2.31
CA VAL A 51 10.09 9.65 2.26
C VAL A 51 11.55 10.07 2.39
N GLN A 52 11.95 11.19 1.77
CA GLN A 52 13.29 11.74 1.95
C GLN A 52 13.54 12.12 3.42
N GLU A 53 12.67 12.93 4.03
CA GLU A 53 12.77 13.34 5.44
C GLU A 53 12.78 12.14 6.39
N ALA A 54 12.00 11.11 6.09
CA ALA A 54 11.93 9.89 6.91
C ALA A 54 13.21 9.05 6.79
N ALA A 55 13.70 8.85 5.56
CA ALA A 55 14.95 8.15 5.31
C ALA A 55 16.12 8.88 5.99
N GLU A 56 16.08 10.22 6.05
CA GLU A 56 17.08 11.05 6.73
C GLU A 56 17.24 10.77 8.22
N ARG A 57 16.20 10.26 8.87
CA ARG A 57 16.20 9.90 10.30
C ARG A 57 16.81 8.52 10.58
N ALA A 58 16.88 7.65 9.58
CA ALA A 58 17.56 6.37 9.69
C ALA A 58 19.08 6.53 9.48
N PRO A 59 19.90 5.69 10.14
CA PRO A 59 21.34 5.65 9.87
C PRO A 59 21.61 5.35 8.40
N ARG A 60 22.71 5.90 7.86
CA ARG A 60 23.14 5.58 6.49
C ARG A 60 23.67 4.14 6.42
N GLY A 61 23.55 3.52 5.25
CA GLY A 61 23.91 2.10 5.09
C GLY A 61 22.82 1.17 5.63
N GLY A 62 23.15 -0.10 5.84
CA GLY A 62 22.16 -1.11 6.23
C GLY A 62 21.11 -1.37 5.15
N ARG A 63 19.98 -1.97 5.55
CA ARG A 63 18.90 -2.40 4.66
C ARG A 63 17.68 -1.49 4.80
N ALA A 64 17.10 -1.09 3.68
CA ALA A 64 15.81 -0.40 3.62
C ALA A 64 14.74 -1.28 2.99
N LEU A 65 13.50 -1.18 3.47
CA LEU A 65 12.34 -1.88 2.91
C LEU A 65 11.24 -0.89 2.51
N VAL A 66 10.62 -1.11 1.36
CA VAL A 66 9.39 -0.40 0.94
C VAL A 66 8.29 -1.43 0.73
N ALA A 67 7.34 -1.49 1.67
CA ALA A 67 6.14 -2.31 1.58
C ALA A 67 5.06 -1.59 0.77
N GLY A 68 4.55 -2.24 -0.27
CA GLY A 68 3.62 -1.61 -1.22
C GLY A 68 4.34 -0.71 -2.21
N SER A 69 5.50 -1.15 -2.71
CA SER A 69 6.32 -0.34 -3.62
C SER A 69 5.64 0.00 -4.95
N GLY A 70 4.62 -0.78 -5.34
CA GLY A 70 3.70 -0.51 -6.44
C GLY A 70 4.39 -0.14 -7.74
N LEU A 71 3.96 0.99 -8.30
CA LEU A 71 4.46 1.52 -9.57
C LEU A 71 5.71 2.40 -9.41
N LEU A 72 6.24 2.54 -8.19
CA LEU A 72 7.35 3.43 -7.82
C LEU A 72 7.09 4.91 -8.18
N ILE A 73 5.82 5.33 -8.15
CA ILE A 73 5.44 6.73 -8.42
C ILE A 73 5.90 7.62 -7.26
N GLU A 74 5.52 7.26 -6.04
CA GLU A 74 5.76 8.02 -4.81
C GLU A 74 7.15 7.77 -4.21
N VAL A 75 7.83 6.70 -4.63
CA VAL A 75 9.11 6.26 -4.06
C VAL A 75 10.29 6.97 -4.75
N PRO A 76 11.08 7.81 -4.03
CA PRO A 76 12.29 8.41 -4.58
C PRO A 76 13.43 7.38 -4.63
N LEU A 77 13.31 6.36 -5.50
CA LEU A 77 14.19 5.20 -5.53
C LEU A 77 15.70 5.54 -5.64
N PRO A 78 16.15 6.51 -6.48
CA PRO A 78 17.56 6.87 -6.53
C PRO A 78 18.12 7.35 -5.19
N LEU A 79 17.33 8.13 -4.44
CA LEU A 79 17.71 8.63 -3.12
C LEU A 79 17.86 7.48 -2.11
N LEU A 80 16.91 6.53 -2.11
CA LEU A 80 16.99 5.35 -1.25
C LEU A 80 18.18 4.47 -1.62
N ALA A 81 18.42 4.26 -2.92
CA ALA A 81 19.53 3.45 -3.40
C ALA A 81 20.91 4.08 -3.10
N GLU A 82 21.02 5.41 -3.06
CA GLU A 82 22.26 6.08 -2.64
C GLU A 82 22.47 6.02 -1.12
N ARG A 83 21.37 6.02 -0.36
CA ARG A 83 21.41 6.13 1.11
C ARG A 83 21.66 4.80 1.81
N PHE A 84 21.08 3.71 1.32
CA PHE A 84 21.10 2.39 1.96
C PHE A 84 21.98 1.40 1.22
N GLY A 85 22.56 0.44 1.94
CA GLY A 85 23.40 -0.63 1.36
C GLY A 85 22.59 -1.65 0.55
N GLU A 86 21.32 -1.85 0.92
CA GLU A 86 20.34 -2.66 0.19
C GLU A 86 18.97 -1.99 0.28
N VAL A 87 18.20 -1.97 -0.81
CA VAL A 87 16.79 -1.54 -0.83
C VAL A 87 15.93 -2.70 -1.33
N VAL A 88 15.00 -3.15 -0.49
CA VAL A 88 14.06 -4.23 -0.81
C VAL A 88 12.69 -3.62 -1.10
N LEU A 89 12.25 -3.73 -2.36
CA LEU A 89 10.93 -3.30 -2.82
C LEU A 89 9.98 -4.47 -2.74
N VAL A 90 9.01 -4.39 -1.83
CA VAL A 90 8.03 -5.44 -1.57
C VAL A 90 6.70 -5.07 -2.19
N ASP A 91 6.14 -5.97 -2.99
CA ASP A 91 4.80 -5.85 -3.56
C ASP A 91 4.25 -7.22 -3.96
N MET A 92 2.94 -7.34 -4.13
CA MET A 92 2.30 -8.50 -4.73
C MET A 92 2.55 -8.58 -6.23
N VAL A 93 2.73 -7.43 -6.89
CA VAL A 93 2.91 -7.32 -8.34
C VAL A 93 3.99 -6.30 -8.67
N HIS A 94 5.01 -6.73 -9.41
CA HIS A 94 6.06 -5.84 -9.93
C HIS A 94 5.89 -5.65 -11.44
N THR A 95 5.32 -4.50 -11.83
CA THR A 95 5.12 -4.11 -13.24
C THR A 95 6.44 -4.02 -14.01
N HIS A 96 6.38 -4.05 -15.35
CA HIS A 96 7.59 -3.93 -16.17
C HIS A 96 8.32 -2.61 -15.93
N THR A 97 7.55 -1.53 -15.72
CA THR A 97 8.11 -0.22 -15.43
C THR A 97 8.84 -0.23 -14.08
N ALA A 98 8.24 -0.79 -13.03
CA ALA A 98 8.88 -0.90 -11.72
C ALA A 98 10.16 -1.75 -11.79
N ARG A 99 10.10 -2.88 -12.53
CA ARG A 99 11.25 -3.76 -12.77
C ARG A 99 12.40 -3.04 -13.47
N LEU A 100 12.10 -2.26 -14.51
CA LEU A 100 13.11 -1.51 -15.25
C LEU A 100 13.75 -0.43 -14.37
N GLN A 101 12.97 0.26 -13.53
CA GLN A 101 13.50 1.25 -12.59
C GLN A 101 14.42 0.60 -11.56
N ALA A 102 14.01 -0.51 -10.95
CA ALA A 102 14.82 -1.25 -9.98
C ALA A 102 16.16 -1.73 -10.57
N ARG A 103 16.16 -2.23 -11.81
CA ARG A 103 17.38 -2.70 -12.50
C ARG A 103 18.44 -1.63 -12.73
N ARG A 104 18.12 -0.34 -12.60
CA ARG A 104 19.09 0.76 -12.70
C ARG A 104 19.97 0.90 -11.45
N HIS A 105 19.64 0.20 -10.38
CA HIS A 105 20.32 0.30 -9.09
C HIS A 105 20.77 -1.09 -8.64
N PRO A 106 22.09 -1.35 -8.54
CA PRO A 106 22.61 -2.69 -8.26
C PRO A 106 22.26 -3.21 -6.86
N ASN A 107 21.95 -2.32 -5.92
CA ASN A 107 21.57 -2.62 -4.55
C ASN A 107 20.04 -2.66 -4.32
N VAL A 108 19.24 -2.56 -5.38
CA VAL A 108 17.78 -2.65 -5.29
C VAL A 108 17.33 -4.06 -5.66
N ARG A 109 16.51 -4.67 -4.80
CA ARG A 109 15.92 -6.00 -5.01
C ARG A 109 14.41 -5.94 -4.96
N LEU A 110 13.77 -6.69 -5.85
CA LEU A 110 12.33 -6.88 -5.85
C LEU A 110 12.00 -8.15 -5.08
N LEU A 111 11.06 -8.05 -4.14
CA LEU A 111 10.52 -9.17 -3.39
C LEU A 111 9.02 -9.25 -3.66
N THR A 112 8.58 -10.32 -4.34
CA THR A 112 7.16 -10.59 -4.55
C THR A 112 6.59 -11.30 -3.33
N LEU A 113 5.76 -10.63 -2.54
CA LEU A 113 5.33 -11.13 -1.23
C LEU A 113 4.01 -10.52 -0.79
N ASP A 114 3.13 -11.36 -0.22
CA ASP A 114 1.99 -10.90 0.58
C ASP A 114 2.48 -10.56 1.99
N VAL A 115 2.59 -9.27 2.29
CA VAL A 115 3.03 -8.79 3.61
C VAL A 115 2.04 -9.10 4.73
N THR A 116 0.80 -9.45 4.39
CA THR A 116 -0.22 -9.82 5.39
C THR A 116 -0.14 -11.30 5.78
N GLY A 117 0.42 -12.13 4.90
CA GLY A 117 0.36 -13.59 4.98
C GLY A 117 -1.06 -14.17 4.99
N ALA A 118 -2.08 -13.36 4.68
CA ALA A 118 -3.48 -13.74 4.82
C ALA A 118 -4.10 -14.27 3.52
N LEU A 119 -3.54 -13.93 2.35
CA LEU A 119 -4.22 -14.19 1.08
C LEU A 119 -4.38 -15.68 0.76
N ALA A 120 -3.32 -16.47 0.95
CA ALA A 120 -3.38 -17.91 0.70
C ALA A 120 -4.29 -18.65 1.71
N PRO A 121 -4.19 -18.40 3.03
CA PRO A 121 -5.17 -18.91 3.99
C PRO A 121 -6.60 -18.47 3.69
N LEU A 122 -6.82 -17.23 3.23
CA LEU A 122 -8.14 -16.73 2.88
C LEU A 122 -8.72 -17.48 1.68
N ASP A 123 -7.91 -17.75 0.67
CA ASP A 123 -8.35 -18.52 -0.50
C ASP A 123 -8.75 -19.96 -0.13
N ALA A 124 -8.02 -20.60 0.79
CA ALA A 124 -8.42 -21.89 1.33
C ALA A 124 -9.76 -21.79 2.07
N ALA A 125 -9.88 -20.82 2.98
CA ALA A 125 -11.09 -20.62 3.78
C ALA A 125 -12.35 -20.34 2.94
N LEU A 126 -12.22 -19.52 1.90
CA LEU A 126 -13.31 -19.24 0.96
C LEU A 126 -13.66 -20.45 0.07
N SER A 127 -12.77 -21.44 -0.05
CA SER A 127 -13.00 -22.64 -0.86
C SER A 127 -13.67 -23.76 -0.06
N ASP A 128 -13.32 -23.92 1.22
CA ASP A 128 -13.85 -24.98 2.09
C ASP A 128 -14.92 -24.50 3.09
N GLY A 129 -15.20 -23.20 3.13
CA GLY A 129 -16.19 -22.59 4.02
C GLY A 129 -15.72 -22.48 5.47
N SER A 130 -14.41 -22.61 5.74
CA SER A 130 -13.85 -22.42 7.07
C SER A 130 -13.81 -20.94 7.47
N PRO A 131 -13.62 -20.62 8.77
CA PRO A 131 -13.60 -19.25 9.26
C PRO A 131 -12.52 -18.39 8.61
N LEU A 132 -12.72 -17.06 8.58
CA LEU A 132 -11.70 -16.16 8.06
C LEU A 132 -10.38 -16.32 8.81
N PRO A 133 -9.23 -16.33 8.11
CA PRO A 133 -7.95 -16.60 8.73
C PRO A 133 -7.47 -15.41 9.57
N LEU A 134 -6.57 -15.69 10.51
CA LEU A 134 -5.79 -14.65 11.15
C LEU A 134 -4.60 -14.26 10.25
N PRO A 135 -4.42 -12.97 9.94
CA PRO A 135 -3.23 -12.47 9.26
C PRO A 135 -1.96 -12.87 10.02
N SER A 136 -0.97 -13.37 9.28
CA SER A 136 0.33 -13.78 9.81
C SER A 136 1.43 -13.22 8.92
N PRO A 137 1.81 -11.94 9.10
CA PRO A 137 2.85 -11.31 8.32
C PRO A 137 4.16 -12.12 8.37
N PRO A 138 4.75 -12.44 7.21
CA PRO A 138 5.91 -13.32 7.13
C PRO A 138 7.14 -12.69 7.77
N ASP A 139 7.99 -13.53 8.37
CA ASP A 139 9.33 -13.13 8.78
C ASP A 139 10.22 -12.93 7.54
N LEU A 140 11.03 -11.88 7.57
CA LEU A 140 11.96 -11.57 6.49
C LEU A 140 13.37 -12.02 6.89
N PRO A 141 14.12 -12.70 6.00
CA PRO A 141 15.45 -13.15 6.32
C PRO A 141 16.45 -11.98 6.42
N GLY A 142 17.51 -12.22 7.19
CA GLY A 142 18.63 -11.31 7.38
C GLY A 142 18.47 -10.40 8.61
N GLU A 143 19.35 -9.42 8.70
CA GLU A 143 19.33 -8.42 9.77
C GLU A 143 18.09 -7.53 9.69
N ARG A 144 17.75 -6.92 10.82
CA ARG A 144 16.67 -5.94 10.93
C ARG A 144 16.92 -4.77 9.97
N PHE A 145 15.86 -4.21 9.41
CA PHE A 145 15.98 -3.08 8.50
C PHE A 145 16.33 -1.82 9.28
N ALA A 146 17.27 -1.01 8.78
CA ALA A 146 17.54 0.32 9.32
C ALA A 146 16.31 1.23 9.09
N PHE A 147 15.59 1.01 7.98
CA PHE A 147 14.43 1.78 7.57
C PHE A 147 13.37 0.88 6.92
N ALA A 148 12.11 1.01 7.30
CA ALA A 148 10.99 0.46 6.56
C ALA A 148 9.90 1.50 6.33
N LEU A 149 9.40 1.54 5.11
CA LEU A 149 8.29 2.37 4.68
C LEU A 149 7.11 1.49 4.28
N SER A 150 5.94 1.75 4.86
CA SER A 150 4.67 1.33 4.26
C SER A 150 4.17 2.46 3.36
N CYS A 151 4.16 2.22 2.05
CA CYS A 151 3.93 3.21 0.99
C CYS A 151 2.47 3.16 0.54
N ASN A 152 1.61 3.99 1.15
CA ASN A 152 0.15 4.01 0.97
C ASN A 152 -0.54 2.63 0.94
N LEU A 153 0.01 1.66 1.70
CA LEU A 153 -0.43 0.28 1.63
C LEU A 153 -1.52 -0.04 2.65
N LEU A 154 -1.45 0.54 3.86
CA LEU A 154 -2.27 0.14 5.01
C LEU A 154 -3.77 0.25 4.72
N SER A 155 -4.21 1.38 4.16
CA SER A 155 -5.61 1.60 3.78
C SER A 155 -6.10 0.62 2.70
N GLN A 156 -5.20 0.07 1.89
CA GLN A 156 -5.54 -0.81 0.77
C GLN A 156 -5.58 -2.29 1.15
N LEU A 157 -4.91 -2.70 2.24
CA LEU A 157 -4.75 -4.11 2.60
C LEU A 157 -6.07 -4.90 2.64
N PRO A 158 -7.17 -4.37 3.22
CA PRO A 158 -8.42 -5.13 3.30
C PRO A 158 -9.27 -5.11 2.03
N LEU A 159 -9.06 -4.18 1.09
CA LEU A 159 -9.99 -3.92 -0.02
C LEU A 159 -10.26 -5.16 -0.89
N LEU A 160 -9.22 -5.73 -1.50
CA LEU A 160 -9.35 -6.92 -2.35
C LEU A 160 -9.73 -8.20 -1.57
N PRO A 161 -9.20 -8.44 -0.35
CA PRO A 161 -9.69 -9.51 0.51
C PRO A 161 -11.20 -9.42 0.83
N LEU A 162 -11.70 -8.22 1.15
CA LEU A 162 -13.12 -8.00 1.45
C LEU A 162 -14.00 -8.18 0.20
N ASP A 163 -13.59 -7.66 -0.96
CA ASP A 163 -14.28 -7.92 -2.23
C ASP A 163 -14.38 -9.43 -2.53
N ALA A 164 -13.31 -10.18 -2.24
CA ALA A 164 -13.33 -11.63 -2.42
C ALA A 164 -14.30 -12.34 -1.45
N ILE A 165 -14.39 -11.87 -0.21
CA ILE A 165 -15.37 -12.38 0.78
C ILE A 165 -16.78 -12.06 0.30
N ASP A 166 -17.07 -10.85 -0.13
CA ASP A 166 -18.42 -10.47 -0.57
C ASP A 166 -18.86 -11.27 -1.80
N ARG A 167 -17.95 -11.60 -2.72
CA ARG A 167 -18.25 -12.42 -3.90
C ARG A 167 -18.38 -13.91 -3.61
N LYS A 168 -17.54 -14.46 -2.73
CA LYS A 168 -17.43 -15.92 -2.53
C LYS A 168 -18.14 -16.43 -1.27
N ALA A 169 -18.27 -15.59 -0.25
CA ALA A 169 -18.91 -15.87 1.02
C ALA A 169 -19.81 -14.69 1.45
N PRO A 170 -20.83 -14.31 0.66
CA PRO A 170 -21.67 -13.12 0.92
C PRO A 170 -22.38 -13.17 2.29
N ASN A 171 -22.60 -14.37 2.83
CA ASN A 171 -23.25 -14.62 4.11
C ASN A 171 -22.31 -14.46 5.32
N THR A 172 -21.02 -14.20 5.12
CA THR A 172 -20.11 -13.88 6.23
C THR A 172 -20.65 -12.66 6.98
N PRO A 173 -20.79 -12.71 8.32
CA PRO A 173 -21.32 -11.57 9.08
C PRO A 173 -20.46 -10.31 8.91
N GLU A 174 -21.10 -9.14 8.88
CA GLU A 174 -20.41 -7.84 8.78
C GLU A 174 -19.36 -7.65 9.87
N ALA A 175 -19.70 -7.97 11.13
CA ALA A 175 -18.76 -7.91 12.24
C ALA A 175 -17.52 -8.82 12.06
N GLU A 176 -17.64 -9.93 11.31
CA GLU A 176 -16.49 -10.79 11.01
C GLU A 176 -15.61 -10.18 9.90
N ARG A 177 -16.22 -9.57 8.88
CA ARG A 177 -15.51 -8.79 7.85
C ARG A 177 -14.74 -7.62 8.46
N ASP A 178 -15.39 -6.84 9.32
CA ASP A 178 -14.78 -5.69 10.00
C ASP A 178 -13.62 -6.12 10.88
N ARG A 179 -13.79 -7.20 11.65
CA ARG A 179 -12.73 -7.77 12.48
C ARG A 179 -11.54 -8.20 11.63
N PHE A 180 -11.79 -8.86 10.49
CA PHE A 180 -10.73 -9.27 9.59
C PHE A 180 -9.96 -8.08 9.00
N ALA A 181 -10.67 -7.06 8.51
CA ALA A 181 -10.07 -5.83 7.99
C ALA A 181 -9.22 -5.10 9.04
N ARG A 182 -9.76 -4.95 10.26
CA ARG A 182 -9.04 -4.36 11.40
C ARG A 182 -7.79 -5.16 11.76
N THR A 183 -7.88 -6.49 11.80
CA THR A 183 -6.72 -7.34 12.13
C THR A 183 -5.65 -7.26 11.04
N LEU A 184 -6.01 -7.17 9.75
CA LEU A 184 -5.02 -6.95 8.67
C LEU A 184 -4.22 -5.67 8.89
N ALA A 185 -4.90 -4.55 9.14
CA ALA A 185 -4.25 -3.28 9.36
C ALA A 185 -3.40 -3.25 10.65
N LEU A 186 -3.88 -3.87 11.74
CA LEU A 186 -3.15 -3.95 13.01
C LEU A 186 -1.91 -4.83 12.91
N ALA A 187 -2.04 -5.99 12.25
CA ALA A 187 -0.94 -6.92 12.04
C ALA A 187 0.15 -6.28 11.17
N HIS A 188 -0.24 -5.55 10.12
CA HIS A 188 0.71 -4.82 9.26
C HIS A 188 1.46 -3.72 10.01
N ARG A 189 0.75 -2.88 10.78
CA ARG A 189 1.39 -1.85 11.62
C ARG A 189 2.41 -2.49 12.57
N SER A 190 2.00 -3.55 13.28
CA SER A 190 2.86 -4.27 14.22
C SER A 190 4.06 -4.92 13.53
N TRP A 191 3.85 -5.50 12.36
CA TRP A 191 4.91 -6.08 11.53
C TRP A 191 5.92 -5.02 11.11
N LEU A 192 5.48 -3.86 10.62
CA LEU A 192 6.36 -2.78 10.19
C LEU A 192 7.28 -2.30 11.34
N SER A 193 6.71 -2.10 12.54
CA SER A 193 7.47 -1.72 13.73
C SER A 193 8.42 -2.83 14.21
N ARG A 194 8.09 -4.10 13.98
CA ARG A 194 8.95 -5.24 14.35
C ARG A 194 10.16 -5.37 13.42
N ILE A 195 9.98 -5.21 12.11
CA ILE A 195 11.03 -5.47 11.12
C ILE A 195 12.08 -4.36 10.97
N ALA A 196 11.84 -3.15 11.49
CA ALA A 196 12.73 -2.01 11.24
C ALA A 196 12.99 -1.09 12.44
N GLU A 197 14.22 -0.59 12.53
CA GLU A 197 14.64 0.43 13.51
C GLU A 197 13.85 1.72 13.34
N GLN A 198 13.80 2.21 12.10
CA GLN A 198 12.92 3.31 11.71
C GLN A 198 11.73 2.76 10.92
N ALA A 199 10.59 2.60 11.57
CA ALA A 199 9.33 2.19 10.92
C ALA A 199 8.48 3.41 10.58
N THR A 200 8.25 3.65 9.29
CA THR A 200 7.61 4.83 8.72
C THR A 200 6.40 4.42 7.88
N LEU A 201 5.34 5.22 7.90
CA LEU A 201 4.13 4.97 7.12
C LEU A 201 3.58 6.28 6.57
N PHE A 202 3.06 6.25 5.36
CA PHE A 202 1.97 7.14 4.96
C PHE A 202 0.83 6.31 4.40
N THR A 203 -0.40 6.75 4.64
CA THR A 203 -1.62 6.05 4.20
C THR A 203 -2.77 7.03 4.08
N ASP A 204 -3.73 6.70 3.20
CA ASP A 204 -5.02 7.36 3.19
C ASP A 204 -5.72 7.15 4.55
N THR A 205 -6.22 8.23 5.14
CA THR A 205 -6.96 8.22 6.42
C THR A 205 -8.46 8.37 6.19
N GLU A 206 -8.85 9.10 5.15
CA GLU A 206 -10.23 9.34 4.77
C GLU A 206 -10.39 9.37 3.25
N SER A 207 -11.52 8.89 2.76
CA SER A 207 -12.01 9.08 1.39
C SER A 207 -13.16 10.09 1.40
N LEU A 208 -13.09 11.10 0.53
CA LEU A 208 -14.03 12.21 0.44
C LEU A 208 -14.60 12.30 -0.97
N TRP A 209 -15.92 12.14 -1.11
CA TRP A 209 -16.61 12.45 -2.35
C TRP A 209 -17.05 13.90 -2.34
N MET A 210 -16.58 14.65 -3.34
CA MET A 210 -16.76 16.09 -3.48
C MET A 210 -17.69 16.39 -4.66
N GLU A 211 -18.69 17.23 -4.46
CA GLU A 211 -19.55 17.76 -5.53
C GLU A 211 -19.61 19.29 -5.40
N SER A 212 -19.32 20.01 -6.49
CA SER A 212 -19.29 21.49 -6.51
C SER A 212 -18.44 22.13 -5.41
N GLY A 213 -17.33 21.48 -5.03
CA GLY A 213 -16.41 21.97 -3.99
C GLY A 213 -16.80 21.64 -2.55
N ALA A 214 -17.94 20.96 -2.32
CA ALA A 214 -18.40 20.55 -1.00
C ALA A 214 -18.29 19.03 -0.80
N VAL A 215 -17.90 18.60 0.40
CA VAL A 215 -17.90 17.18 0.81
C VAL A 215 -19.35 16.70 0.90
N GLN A 216 -19.68 15.65 0.14
CA GLN A 216 -20.99 14.99 0.19
C GLN A 216 -20.95 13.72 1.03
N GLU A 217 -19.84 12.98 0.94
CA GLU A 217 -19.65 11.71 1.64
C GLU A 217 -18.21 11.63 2.16
N ARG A 218 -18.06 10.97 3.30
CA ARG A 218 -16.80 10.76 3.99
C ARG A 218 -16.77 9.35 4.58
N GLU A 219 -15.69 8.65 4.30
CA GLU A 219 -15.43 7.32 4.84
C GLU A 219 -14.03 7.27 5.46
N THR A 220 -13.88 6.52 6.56
CA THR A 220 -12.56 6.27 7.15
C THR A 220 -11.84 5.15 6.41
N SER A 221 -10.53 5.29 6.21
CA SER A 221 -9.69 4.31 5.52
C SER A 221 -8.71 3.60 6.46
N LEU A 222 -8.88 3.76 7.77
CA LEU A 222 -7.99 3.22 8.80
C LEU A 222 -8.45 1.89 9.40
N TRP A 223 -9.61 1.37 9.01
CA TRP A 223 -10.09 0.05 9.44
C TRP A 223 -10.16 -0.11 10.97
N GLY A 224 -10.51 0.96 11.69
CA GLY A 224 -10.56 0.97 13.15
C GLY A 224 -9.20 0.96 13.85
N LEU A 225 -8.11 1.31 13.15
CA LEU A 225 -6.85 1.66 13.79
C LEU A 225 -6.92 3.05 14.39
N ASP A 226 -6.46 3.12 15.64
CA ASP A 226 -6.14 4.38 16.29
C ASP A 226 -4.66 4.70 16.06
N LEU A 227 -4.40 5.64 15.17
CA LEU A 227 -3.07 6.20 14.92
C LEU A 227 -3.00 7.58 15.58
N PRO A 228 -1.84 7.97 16.16
CA PRO A 228 -1.67 9.32 16.66
C PRO A 228 -1.83 10.34 15.53
N SER A 229 -1.97 11.62 15.86
CA SER A 229 -1.97 12.69 14.85
C SER A 229 -0.75 12.54 13.92
N PRO A 230 -0.93 12.66 12.60
CA PRO A 230 0.16 12.49 11.65
C PRO A 230 1.16 13.64 11.74
N ASP A 231 2.44 13.35 11.49
CA ASP A 231 3.51 14.34 11.41
C ASP A 231 3.39 15.26 10.18
N ARG A 232 2.77 14.72 9.12
CA ARG A 232 2.43 15.41 7.88
C ARG A 232 1.06 14.94 7.41
N ALA A 233 0.28 15.86 6.86
CA ALA A 233 -0.97 15.53 6.20
C ALA A 233 -1.13 16.35 4.91
N TRP A 234 -1.75 15.78 3.90
CA TRP A 234 -2.07 16.45 2.66
C TRP A 234 -3.31 15.83 2.00
N ASP A 235 -3.91 16.58 1.08
CA ASP A 235 -4.99 16.09 0.23
C ASP A 235 -4.40 15.45 -1.05
N TRP A 236 -5.04 14.39 -1.51
CA TRP A 236 -4.77 13.75 -2.79
C TRP A 236 -6.04 13.73 -3.64
N ASP A 237 -6.06 14.54 -4.70
CA ASP A 237 -7.09 14.50 -5.73
C ASP A 237 -6.91 13.25 -6.62
N ILE A 238 -7.32 12.09 -6.09
CA ILE A 238 -7.11 10.78 -6.70
C ILE A 238 -7.90 10.61 -8.00
N ALA A 239 -9.15 11.08 -8.04
CA ALA A 239 -10.00 11.02 -9.23
C ALA A 239 -10.90 12.26 -9.33
N PRO A 240 -10.35 13.40 -9.82
CA PRO A 240 -11.15 14.58 -10.16
C PRO A 240 -12.24 14.23 -11.18
N ALA A 241 -13.42 14.83 -11.06
CA ALA A 241 -14.48 14.65 -12.06
C ALA A 241 -13.96 15.04 -13.46
N PRO A 242 -14.24 14.25 -14.53
CA PRO A 242 -15.17 13.13 -14.57
C PRO A 242 -14.49 11.74 -14.49
N GLU A 243 -13.35 11.59 -13.81
CA GLU A 243 -12.52 10.37 -13.84
C GLU A 243 -13.24 9.12 -13.30
N GLU A 244 -13.86 9.20 -12.12
CA GLU A 244 -14.61 8.09 -11.50
C GLU A 244 -16.12 8.31 -11.60
N ASP A 245 -16.58 9.53 -11.35
CA ASP A 245 -17.97 9.95 -11.52
C ASP A 245 -18.04 11.25 -12.34
N ARG A 246 -19.11 11.43 -13.11
CA ARG A 246 -19.28 12.58 -14.01
C ARG A 246 -19.33 13.93 -13.30
N ARG A 247 -19.84 13.98 -12.07
CA ARG A 247 -20.08 15.22 -11.30
C ARG A 247 -19.28 15.26 -10.01
N ARG A 248 -18.86 14.11 -9.50
CA ARG A 248 -18.17 13.99 -8.23
C ARG A 248 -16.69 13.73 -8.43
N SER A 249 -15.88 14.40 -7.61
CA SER A 249 -14.45 14.13 -7.49
C SER A 249 -14.21 13.28 -6.25
N LEU A 250 -13.35 12.28 -6.37
CA LEU A 250 -12.84 11.54 -5.21
C LEU A 250 -11.51 12.17 -4.77
N ARG A 251 -11.43 12.51 -3.49
CA ARG A 251 -10.23 13.03 -2.82
C ARG A 251 -9.92 12.19 -1.60
N HIS A 252 -8.67 11.80 -1.42
CA HIS A 252 -8.21 11.16 -0.19
C HIS A 252 -7.53 12.20 0.71
N ARG A 253 -7.70 12.06 2.02
CA ARG A 253 -6.77 12.67 2.99
C ARG A 253 -5.69 11.67 3.30
N VAL A 254 -4.44 12.11 3.24
CA VAL A 254 -3.27 11.28 3.53
C VAL A 254 -2.65 11.74 4.84
N GLY A 255 -2.39 10.79 5.72
CA GLY A 255 -1.58 11.00 6.92
C GLY A 255 -0.22 10.31 6.77
N ALA A 256 0.82 10.89 7.35
CA ALA A 256 2.16 10.32 7.36
C ALA A 256 2.85 10.45 8.71
N TRP A 257 3.56 9.39 9.11
CA TRP A 257 4.21 9.22 10.40
C TRP A 257 5.66 8.81 10.22
N PHE A 258 6.58 9.61 10.74
CA PHE A 258 8.00 9.33 10.67
C PHE A 258 8.34 8.07 11.47
N ASN A 259 7.70 7.86 12.62
CA ASN A 259 7.95 6.72 13.49
C ASN A 259 6.64 6.10 14.02
N LEU A 260 6.46 4.80 13.78
CA LEU A 260 5.35 4.00 14.30
C LEU A 260 5.66 3.31 15.63
N ALA A 261 6.67 3.80 16.38
CA ALA A 261 7.18 3.19 17.61
C ALA A 261 6.11 2.45 18.41
N ALA A 262 6.45 1.21 18.81
CA ALA A 262 5.61 0.42 19.70
C ALA A 262 5.29 1.23 20.97
N PRO A 263 4.11 1.05 21.59
CA PRO A 263 3.84 1.65 22.89
C PRO A 263 5.01 1.36 23.82
N VAL A 264 5.62 2.41 24.37
CA VAL A 264 6.63 2.25 25.42
C VAL A 264 5.89 1.74 26.65
N GLY A 265 6.07 0.45 26.96
CA GLY A 265 5.66 -0.15 28.23
C GLY A 265 4.43 -1.05 28.16
N THR A 266 4.67 -2.35 28.26
CA THR A 266 3.90 -3.27 29.11
C THR A 266 4.88 -4.17 29.83
#